data_AF-H2C4G4-F1
#
_entry.id   AF-H2C4G4-F1
#
_cell.length_a   1.000
_cell.length_b   1.000
_cell.length_c   1.000
_cell.angle_alpha   90.00
_cell.angle_beta   90.00
_cell.angle_gamma   90.00
#
_symmetry.space_group_name_H-M   'P 1'
#
loop_
_entity.id
_entity.type
_entity.pdbx_description
1 polymer ?
#
loop_
_entity_poly.entity_id
_entity_poly.type
_entity_poly.pdbx_seq_one_letter_code
_entity_poly.pdbx_strand_id
1 'polypeptide(L)'
;MIRVTTTSTEAEIQERGAYLTHFRFKGKDIVLPGAERQTRGGMALLIPFANRVRGGAYQWDGKTVTLLRNYSLFLITSKYRFDK
;
A
#
# COMPACT_ATOMS: atom_id res chain seq x y z
N MET A 1 12.32 0.84 10.04
CA MET A 1 11.28 1.90 10.10
C MET A 1 11.95 3.22 9.76
N ILE A 2 11.34 4.04 8.91
CA ILE A 2 11.81 5.39 8.57
C ILE A 2 10.92 6.39 9.32
N ARG A 3 11.52 7.35 10.02
CA ARG A 3 10.81 8.47 10.67
C ARG A 3 11.16 9.78 9.98
N VAL A 4 10.15 10.61 9.75
CA VAL A 4 10.30 11.97 9.21
C VAL A 4 9.63 12.93 10.17
N THR A 5 10.38 13.94 10.64
CA THR A 5 9.88 14.92 11.61
C THR A 5 10.25 16.34 11.18
N THR A 6 9.33 17.27 11.45
CA THR A 6 9.52 18.72 11.36
C THR A 6 8.89 19.36 12.61
N THR A 7 8.93 20.69 12.73
CA THR A 7 8.30 21.41 13.85
C THR A 7 6.81 21.10 14.02
N SER A 8 6.10 20.79 12.94
CA SER A 8 4.64 20.62 12.98
C SER A 8 4.15 19.27 12.48
N THR A 9 5.06 18.38 12.05
CA THR A 9 4.71 17.15 11.33
C THR A 9 5.55 15.99 11.79
N GLU A 10 4.92 14.84 12.01
CA GLU A 10 5.58 13.58 12.34
C GLU A 10 4.98 12.47 11.48
N ALA A 11 5.84 11.66 10.86
CA ALA A 11 5.43 10.54 10.04
C ALA A 11 6.33 9.32 10.28
N GLU A 12 5.71 8.14 10.28
CA GLU A 12 6.42 6.86 10.36
C GLU A 12 6.07 6.00 9.15
N ILE A 13 7.10 5.52 8.46
CA ILE A 13 6.99 4.68 7.27
C ILE A 13 7.65 3.32 7.55
N GLN A 14 6.92 2.25 7.27
CA GLN A 14 7.47 0.90 7.29
C GLN A 14 8.29 0.64 6.02
N GLU A 15 9.53 0.20 6.18
CA GLU A 15 10.41 -0.13 5.06
C GLU A 15 9.82 -1.27 4.23
N ARG A 16 9.20 -2.26 4.88
CA ARG A 16 8.52 -3.35 4.21
C ARG A 16 7.19 -2.88 3.62
N GLY A 17 7.17 -2.69 2.31
CA GLY A 17 5.98 -2.32 1.54
C GLY A 17 5.63 -0.84 1.56
N ALA A 18 6.48 0.02 2.15
CA ALA A 18 6.33 1.48 2.16
C ALA A 18 4.99 1.99 2.72
N TYR A 19 4.52 1.38 3.81
CA TYR A 19 3.27 1.77 4.46
C TYR A 19 3.51 2.96 5.40
N LEU A 20 2.70 4.01 5.29
CA LEU A 20 2.65 5.11 6.26
C LEU A 20 1.85 4.63 7.48
N THR A 21 2.52 4.27 8.56
CA THR A 21 1.88 3.69 9.75
C THR A 21 1.43 4.71 10.78
N HIS A 22 2.02 5.91 10.74
CA HIS A 22 1.62 7.01 11.61
C HIS A 22 1.82 8.33 10.88
N PHE A 23 0.87 9.26 11.03
CA PHE A 23 0.98 10.61 10.50
C PHE A 23 0.24 11.59 11.38
N ARG A 24 0.98 12.55 11.92
CA ARG A 24 0.51 13.60 12.80
C ARG A 24 0.86 14.97 12.22
N PHE A 25 -0.11 15.88 12.22
CA PHE A 25 0.06 17.26 11.78
C PHE A 25 -0.52 18.23 12.80
N LYS A 26 0.30 19.18 13.26
CA LYS A 26 -0.04 20.18 14.28
C LYS A 26 -0.68 19.54 15.52
N GLY A 27 -0.11 18.43 15.98
CA GLY A 27 -0.59 17.71 17.16
C GLY A 27 -1.84 16.84 16.95
N LYS A 28 -2.40 16.76 15.74
CA LYS A 28 -3.57 15.91 15.42
C LYS A 28 -3.18 14.71 14.59
N ASP A 29 -3.71 13.55 14.95
CA ASP A 29 -3.55 12.33 14.15
C ASP A 29 -4.40 12.42 12.89
N ILE A 30 -3.74 12.36 11.74
CA ILE A 30 -4.38 12.45 10.42
C ILE A 30 -4.67 11.06 9.88
N VAL A 31 -3.80 10.10 10.19
CA VAL A 31 -3.94 8.70 9.79
C VAL A 31 -4.14 7.86 11.04
N LEU A 32 -5.09 6.92 10.98
CA LEU A 32 -5.28 5.94 12.05
C LEU A 32 -3.97 5.17 12.27
N PRO A 33 -3.40 5.19 13.48
CA PRO A 33 -2.15 4.48 13.75
C PRO A 33 -2.29 2.98 13.42
N GLY A 34 -1.32 2.45 12.67
CA GLY A 34 -1.29 1.05 12.28
C GLY A 34 -0.91 0.13 13.44
N ALA A 35 -1.80 -0.79 13.83
CA ALA A 35 -1.44 -1.93 14.68
C ALA A 35 -0.55 -2.93 13.91
N GLU A 36 0.08 -3.90 14.61
CA GLU A 36 1.05 -4.90 14.12
C GLU A 36 0.75 -5.60 12.76
N ARG A 37 -0.50 -5.56 12.26
CA ARG A 37 -0.89 -6.09 10.95
C ARG A 37 -1.09 -4.95 9.93
N GLN A 38 -0.37 -5.03 8.81
CA GLN A 38 -0.31 -4.05 7.71
C GLN A 38 -1.67 -3.59 7.13
N THR A 39 -2.76 -4.34 7.33
CA THR A 39 -4.10 -4.02 6.81
C THR A 39 -5.06 -3.48 7.87
N ARG A 40 -4.60 -3.18 9.09
CA ARG A 40 -5.45 -2.76 10.23
C ARG A 40 -5.27 -1.29 10.65
N GLY A 41 -4.54 -0.51 9.87
CA GLY A 41 -4.37 0.93 10.07
C GLY A 41 -3.25 1.45 9.15
N GLY A 42 -2.95 2.73 9.26
CA GLY A 42 -2.02 3.39 8.35
C GLY A 42 -2.61 3.64 6.96
N MET A 43 -1.71 3.97 6.04
CA MET A 43 -1.98 4.15 4.62
C MET A 43 -0.99 3.31 3.82
N ALA A 44 -1.50 2.47 2.93
CA ALA A 44 -0.71 1.56 2.12
C ALA A 44 -0.40 2.15 0.74
N LEU A 45 0.75 1.78 0.19
CA LEU A 45 1.10 2.08 -1.19
C LEU A 45 0.42 1.09 -2.16
N LEU A 46 -0.19 1.61 -3.22
CA LEU A 46 -0.91 0.83 -4.23
C LEU A 46 -0.26 1.02 -5.60
N ILE A 47 0.65 0.12 -5.96
CA ILE A 47 1.42 0.20 -7.22
C ILE A 47 1.46 -1.16 -7.91
N PRO A 48 1.16 -1.31 -9.20
CA PRO A 48 1.16 -0.26 -10.21
C PRO A 48 -0.24 0.32 -10.42
N PHE A 49 -1.27 -0.31 -9.84
CA PHE A 49 -2.64 0.15 -9.88
C PHE A 49 -3.30 -0.09 -8.53
N ALA A 50 -4.30 0.73 -8.24
CA ALA A 50 -5.16 0.55 -7.09
C ALA A 50 -6.32 -0.39 -7.46
N ASN A 51 -6.81 -1.10 -6.43
CA ASN A 51 -8.03 -1.90 -6.54
C ASN A 51 -7.93 -3.06 -7.56
N ARG A 52 -9.09 -3.57 -7.98
CA ARG A 52 -9.25 -4.88 -8.64
C ARG A 52 -9.40 -4.72 -10.15
N VAL A 53 -8.75 -5.61 -10.91
CA VAL A 53 -9.09 -5.82 -12.31
C VAL A 53 -10.24 -6.83 -12.40
N ARG A 54 -11.37 -6.44 -13.00
CA ARG A 54 -12.55 -7.31 -13.15
C ARG A 54 -12.17 -8.56 -13.95
N GLY A 55 -12.53 -9.73 -13.43
CA GLY A 55 -12.18 -11.01 -14.07
C GLY A 55 -10.69 -11.35 -14.06
N GLY A 56 -9.84 -10.53 -13.42
CA GLY A 56 -8.40 -10.75 -13.37
C GLY A 56 -7.71 -10.66 -14.72
N ALA A 57 -8.32 -10.02 -15.73
CA ALA A 57 -7.73 -9.86 -17.05
C ALA A 57 -8.08 -8.50 -17.65
N TYR A 58 -7.20 -7.95 -18.48
CA TYR A 58 -7.39 -6.69 -19.20
C TYR A 58 -6.74 -6.75 -20.59
N GLN A 59 -7.12 -5.84 -21.47
CA GLN A 59 -6.51 -5.68 -22.80
C GLN A 59 -5.42 -4.60 -22.74
N TRP A 60 -4.27 -4.89 -23.32
CA TRP A 60 -3.16 -3.94 -23.47
C TRP A 60 -2.46 -4.17 -24.81
N ASP A 61 -2.41 -3.13 -25.64
CA ASP A 61 -1.77 -3.18 -26.97
C ASP A 61 -2.24 -4.37 -27.83
N GLY A 62 -3.57 -4.57 -27.87
CA GLY A 62 -4.19 -5.67 -28.59
C GLY A 62 -3.97 -7.07 -27.99
N LYS A 63 -3.33 -7.18 -26.83
CA LYS A 63 -3.06 -8.45 -26.14
C LYS A 63 -3.87 -8.57 -24.86
N THR A 64 -4.42 -9.75 -24.62
CA THR A 64 -5.04 -10.11 -23.35
C THR A 64 -3.97 -10.39 -22.31
N VAL A 65 -3.94 -9.62 -21.23
CA VAL A 65 -3.08 -9.84 -20.07
C VAL A 65 -3.92 -10.40 -18.93
N THR A 66 -3.56 -11.59 -18.45
CA THR A 66 -4.20 -12.23 -17.30
C THR A 66 -3.32 -12.11 -16.07
N LEU A 67 -3.92 -11.68 -14.96
CA LEU A 67 -3.29 -11.59 -13.65
C LEU A 67 -3.40 -12.95 -12.93
N LEU A 68 -2.28 -13.44 -12.39
CA LEU A 68 -2.30 -14.64 -11.55
C LEU A 68 -3.20 -14.39 -10.33
N ARG A 69 -4.15 -15.29 -10.11
CA ARG A 69 -5.12 -15.21 -9.02
C ARG A 69 -4.40 -15.52 -7.70
N ASN A 70 -3.89 -14.49 -7.03
CA ASN A 70 -3.42 -14.66 -5.66
C ASN A 70 -4.64 -14.79 -4.74
N TYR A 71 -4.69 -15.92 -4.02
CA TYR A 71 -5.74 -16.26 -3.07
C TYR A 71 -5.95 -15.11 -2.08
N SER A 72 -7.23 -14.77 -1.91
CA SER A 72 -7.82 -13.95 -0.84
C SER A 72 -7.49 -12.46 -0.72
N LEU A 73 -6.86 -11.82 -1.71
CA LEU A 73 -6.94 -10.36 -1.80
C LEU A 73 -6.96 -9.93 -3.26
N PHE A 74 -8.17 -9.87 -3.79
CA PHE A 74 -8.55 -8.82 -4.72
C PHE A 74 -7.66 -7.58 -4.52
N LEU A 75 -6.77 -7.30 -5.48
CA LEU A 75 -5.68 -6.33 -5.39
C LEU A 75 -6.04 -5.07 -4.57
N ILE A 76 -5.56 -5.03 -3.34
CA ILE A 76 -5.38 -3.82 -2.55
C ILE A 76 -4.02 -4.07 -1.90
N THR A 77 -2.99 -3.38 -2.38
CA THR A 77 -1.57 -3.62 -2.10
C THR A 77 -1.03 -4.84 -2.85
N SER A 78 -0.88 -4.62 -4.14
CA SER A 78 0.10 -5.27 -5.01
C SER A 78 1.33 -5.83 -4.28
N LYS A 79 1.32 -7.15 -4.09
CA LYS A 79 2.53 -7.94 -3.84
C LYS A 79 3.32 -8.02 -5.14
N TYR A 80 4.29 -7.13 -5.32
CA TYR A 80 5.44 -7.41 -6.18
C TYR A 80 6.44 -8.23 -5.38
N ARG A 81 6.62 -9.50 -5.73
CA ARG A 81 7.90 -10.18 -5.47
C ARG A 81 8.82 -9.82 -6.64
N PHE A 82 9.84 -9.04 -6.34
CA PHE A 82 11.04 -9.03 -7.17
C PHE A 82 11.89 -10.19 -6.67
N ASP A 83 11.76 -11.36 -7.30
CA ASP A 83 12.76 -12.40 -7.14
C ASP A 83 13.96 -12.00 -8.03
N LYS A 84 15.14 -11.89 -7.42
CA LYS A 84 16.42 -11.60 -8.08
C LYS A 84 16.88 -12.79 -8.91
#